data_AF-A0A7X9FTP2-F1
#
_entry.id   AF-A0A7X9FTP2-F1
#
_cell.length_a   1.000
_cell.length_b   1.000
_cell.length_c   1.000
_cell.angle_alpha   90.00
_cell.angle_beta   90.00
_cell.angle_gamma   90.00
#
_symmetry.space_group_name_H-M   'P 1'
#
loop_
_entity.id
_entity.type
_entity.pdbx_description
1 polymer ?
#
loop_
_entity_poly.entity_id
_entity_poly.type
_entity_poly.pdbx_seq_one_letter_code
_entity_poly.pdbx_strand_id
1 'polypeptide(L)'
;MRKQWSILFSLIFAYALFAQAENPKLGRTESGKAFRIDSEGNKVVDYIADLESNVEGLQRQVQGLEDELREKVRIIENLQEGRSGQDRIVEKDLVDNSARFADTNFAQSRQIEQASDAASNSAKSQLNFECERTDAIRRAEIASLQDKIKLLEDENSSLSSRLKDPSTTAMLNSRFDMDSQEGDDNRRNLDNSKAQILSLEDEIRMTDERISQLKDELEVKRQEYALLEKEIDSLNKTENFVLKSEDNAVNEAKRGTSEGKSFDSRASLKPDFLTTNKYSYPSKAESDRLQALESLKGSVSTEFNQVKSIISKRDNMLKDYKSQHKTSVAFNPSKPCSSNGDNLRSLHSRLERAQSIDDLSNVKKSLREIETKMNDDIALMQRLKSLP
;
A
#
# COMPACT_ATOMS: atom_id res chain seq x y z
N MET A 1 -13.43 -31.89 0.44
CA MET A 1 -13.94 -30.58 -0.05
C MET A 1 -13.52 -29.38 0.81
N ARG A 2 -13.55 -29.42 2.16
CA ARG A 2 -13.14 -28.26 3.00
C ARG A 2 -11.69 -27.77 2.81
N LYS A 3 -10.74 -28.67 2.48
CA LYS A 3 -9.32 -28.30 2.25
C LYS A 3 -9.08 -27.49 0.97
N GLN A 4 -9.88 -27.69 -0.08
CA GLN A 4 -9.73 -26.93 -1.33
C GLN A 4 -10.21 -25.48 -1.19
N TRP A 5 -11.25 -25.25 -0.37
CA TRP A 5 -11.75 -23.90 -0.09
C TRP A 5 -10.75 -23.07 0.72
N SER A 6 -9.99 -23.68 1.64
CA SER A 6 -8.95 -22.99 2.40
C SER A 6 -7.78 -22.50 1.53
N ILE A 7 -7.43 -23.25 0.48
CA ILE A 7 -6.34 -22.90 -0.43
C ILE A 7 -6.78 -21.76 -1.35
N LEU A 8 -8.01 -21.81 -1.85
CA LEU A 8 -8.59 -20.76 -2.69
C LEU A 8 -8.76 -19.45 -1.94
N PHE A 9 -9.20 -19.49 -0.67
CA PHE A 9 -9.29 -18.29 0.17
C PHE A 9 -7.92 -17.69 0.49
N SER A 10 -6.90 -18.52 0.73
CA SER A 10 -5.53 -18.06 0.98
C SER A 10 -4.89 -17.42 -0.25
N LEU A 11 -5.15 -17.97 -1.44
CA LEU A 11 -4.67 -17.39 -2.71
C LEU A 11 -5.35 -16.05 -3.02
N ILE A 12 -6.67 -15.93 -2.81
CA ILE A 12 -7.39 -14.66 -3.00
C ILE A 12 -6.91 -13.60 -1.99
N PHE A 13 -6.67 -14.00 -0.73
CA PHE A 13 -6.17 -13.09 0.30
C PHE A 13 -4.71 -12.65 0.05
N ALA A 14 -3.86 -13.56 -0.45
CA ALA A 14 -2.50 -13.23 -0.87
C ALA A 14 -2.47 -12.27 -2.09
N TYR A 15 -3.39 -12.44 -3.05
CA TYR A 15 -3.53 -11.53 -4.18
C TYR A 15 -4.03 -10.13 -3.76
N ALA A 16 -4.97 -10.08 -2.81
CA ALA A 16 -5.48 -8.81 -2.27
C ALA A 16 -4.42 -8.02 -1.47
N LEU A 17 -3.50 -8.72 -0.79
CA LEU A 17 -2.39 -8.09 -0.06
C LEU A 17 -1.28 -7.59 -0.99
N PHE A 18 -1.06 -8.24 -2.14
CA PHE A 18 -0.07 -7.79 -3.12
C PHE A 18 -0.53 -6.57 -3.94
N ALA A 19 -1.85 -6.38 -4.09
CA ALA A 19 -2.41 -5.24 -4.82
C ALA A 19 -2.39 -3.91 -4.05
N GLN A 20 -1.91 -3.89 -2.79
CA GLN A 20 -1.97 -2.71 -1.90
C GLN A 20 -0.64 -1.99 -1.66
N ALA A 21 0.42 -2.33 -2.40
CA ALA A 21 1.77 -1.87 -2.10
C ALA A 21 2.45 -1.13 -3.26
N GLU A 22 1.80 -0.11 -3.81
CA GLU A 22 2.49 0.97 -4.50
C GLU A 22 1.66 2.24 -4.28
N ASN A 23 2.09 3.08 -3.32
CA ASN A 23 1.54 4.42 -3.20
C ASN A 23 2.12 5.23 -4.38
N PRO A 24 1.33 5.54 -5.44
CA PRO A 24 1.86 6.33 -6.54
C PRO A 24 2.31 7.67 -5.98
N LYS A 25 3.53 8.11 -6.33
CA LYS A 25 4.04 9.43 -5.96
C LYS A 25 3.06 10.48 -6.50
N LEU A 26 2.28 11.06 -5.60
CA LEU A 26 1.38 12.18 -5.88
C LEU A 26 2.23 13.43 -6.08
N GLY A 27 2.29 13.92 -7.31
CA GLY A 27 2.86 15.23 -7.64
C GLY A 27 1.78 16.30 -7.69
N ARG A 28 2.14 17.58 -7.61
CA ARG A 28 1.24 18.71 -7.90
C ARG A 28 1.74 19.47 -9.13
N THR A 29 0.83 19.81 -10.04
CA THR A 29 1.13 20.69 -11.19
C THR A 29 1.38 22.13 -10.72
N GLU A 30 1.89 23.00 -11.61
CA GLU A 30 2.07 24.44 -11.33
C GLU A 30 0.74 25.15 -11.01
N SER A 31 -0.39 24.58 -11.43
CA SER A 31 -1.75 25.01 -11.07
C SER A 31 -2.27 24.42 -9.75
N GLY A 32 -1.46 23.63 -9.04
CA GLY A 32 -1.81 22.99 -7.76
C GLY A 32 -2.61 21.69 -7.87
N LYS A 33 -2.86 21.16 -9.08
CA LYS A 33 -3.63 19.92 -9.30
C LYS A 33 -2.78 18.69 -8.97
N ALA A 34 -3.37 17.71 -8.29
CA ALA A 34 -2.71 16.44 -8.03
C ALA A 34 -2.60 15.62 -9.33
N PHE A 35 -1.43 15.03 -9.58
CA PHE A 35 -1.22 14.06 -10.65
C PHE A 35 -0.50 12.83 -10.11
N ARG A 36 -0.75 11.68 -10.74
CA ARG A 36 -0.01 10.45 -10.48
C ARG A 36 1.04 10.26 -11.57
N ILE A 37 2.15 9.65 -11.21
CA ILE A 37 3.18 9.23 -12.16
C ILE A 37 2.99 7.74 -12.36
N ASP A 38 2.80 7.30 -13.61
CA ASP A 38 2.70 5.88 -13.92
C ASP A 38 4.07 5.18 -13.81
N SER A 39 4.09 3.86 -13.99
CA SER A 39 5.31 3.05 -13.95
C SER A 39 6.33 3.42 -15.04
N GLU A 40 5.91 4.16 -16.08
CA GLU A 40 6.75 4.62 -17.18
C GLU A 40 7.26 6.06 -16.97
N GLY A 41 6.88 6.71 -15.87
CA GLY A 41 7.29 8.08 -15.56
C GLY A 41 6.41 9.17 -16.19
N ASN A 42 5.32 8.80 -16.87
CA ASN A 42 4.39 9.75 -17.47
C ASN A 42 3.40 10.28 -16.42
N LYS A 43 3.06 11.57 -16.54
CA LYS A 43 2.09 12.23 -15.66
C LYS A 43 0.68 11.85 -16.10
N VAL A 44 0.08 10.91 -15.38
CA VAL A 44 -1.34 10.59 -15.52
C VAL A 44 -2.11 11.57 -14.64
N VAL A 45 -2.72 12.56 -15.29
CA VAL A 45 -3.69 13.46 -14.63
C VAL A 45 -4.91 12.60 -14.29
N ASP A 46 -5.32 12.59 -13.02
CA ASP A 46 -6.49 11.84 -12.56
C ASP A 46 -7.75 12.43 -13.24
N TYR A 47 -8.10 11.88 -14.40
CA TYR A 47 -9.25 12.30 -15.20
C TYR A 47 -10.56 12.21 -14.39
N ILE A 48 -10.60 11.31 -13.40
CA ILE A 48 -11.70 11.18 -12.44
C ILE A 48 -11.81 12.42 -11.54
N ALA A 49 -10.70 12.95 -11.03
CA ALA A 49 -10.72 14.16 -10.21
C ALA A 49 -11.11 15.41 -11.01
N ASP A 50 -10.72 15.48 -12.29
CA ASP A 50 -11.16 16.55 -13.20
C ASP A 50 -12.66 16.42 -13.52
N LEU A 51 -13.17 15.20 -13.68
CA LEU A 51 -14.61 14.95 -13.82
C LEU A 51 -15.39 15.30 -12.55
N GLU A 52 -14.90 14.94 -11.36
CA GLU A 52 -15.53 15.29 -10.08
C GLU A 52 -15.60 16.80 -9.88
N SER A 53 -14.51 17.53 -10.16
CA SER A 53 -14.49 19.00 -10.10
C SER A 53 -15.46 19.63 -11.09
N ASN A 54 -15.60 19.06 -12.29
CA ASN A 54 -16.55 19.55 -13.29
C ASN A 54 -18.00 19.25 -12.89
N VAL A 55 -18.26 18.10 -12.28
CA VAL A 55 -19.58 17.73 -11.73
C VAL A 55 -19.98 18.69 -10.61
N GLU A 56 -19.08 18.99 -9.66
CA GLU A 56 -19.35 19.99 -8.62
C GLU A 56 -19.61 21.38 -9.20
N GLY A 57 -18.85 21.80 -10.22
CA GLY A 57 -19.05 23.06 -10.92
C GLY A 57 -20.42 23.16 -11.60
N LEU A 58 -20.81 22.09 -12.31
CA LEU A 58 -22.13 21.98 -12.94
C LEU A 58 -23.25 21.97 -11.90
N GLN A 59 -23.06 21.30 -10.76
CA GLN A 59 -24.05 21.24 -9.70
C GLN A 59 -24.32 22.62 -9.08
N ARG A 60 -23.28 23.46 -8.90
CA ARG A 60 -23.46 24.85 -8.48
C ARG A 60 -24.18 25.71 -9.52
N GLN A 61 -23.90 25.50 -10.80
CA GLN A 61 -24.60 26.22 -11.87
C GLN A 61 -26.08 25.84 -11.93
N VAL A 62 -26.40 24.55 -11.81
CA VAL A 62 -27.78 24.07 -11.74
C VAL A 62 -28.50 24.68 -10.54
N GLN A 63 -27.88 24.69 -9.37
CA GLN A 63 -28.47 25.30 -8.18
C GLN A 63 -28.74 26.81 -8.36
N GLY A 64 -27.81 27.54 -8.97
CA GLY A 64 -28.00 28.96 -9.28
C GLY A 64 -29.15 29.21 -10.27
N LEU A 65 -29.30 28.35 -11.28
CA LEU A 65 -30.41 28.43 -12.24
C LEU A 65 -31.76 28.05 -11.60
N GLU A 66 -31.78 27.08 -10.68
CA GLU A 66 -32.98 26.71 -9.93
C GLU A 66 -33.46 27.84 -9.01
N ASP A 67 -32.53 28.58 -8.40
CA ASP A 67 -32.85 29.73 -7.57
C ASP A 67 -33.39 30.90 -8.40
N GLU A 68 -32.77 31.20 -9.56
CA GLU A 68 -33.28 32.21 -10.49
C GLU A 68 -34.67 31.83 -11.03
N LEU A 69 -34.89 30.55 -11.33
CA LEU A 69 -36.20 30.05 -11.77
C LEU A 69 -37.26 30.23 -10.67
N ARG A 70 -36.93 29.89 -9.42
CA ARG A 70 -37.83 30.11 -8.27
C ARG A 70 -38.18 31.57 -8.09
N GLU A 71 -37.22 32.48 -8.24
CA GLU A 71 -37.48 33.91 -8.16
C GLU A 71 -38.41 34.40 -9.27
N LYS A 72 -38.19 33.96 -10.52
CA LYS A 72 -39.07 34.31 -11.64
C LYS A 72 -40.47 33.74 -11.50
N VAL A 73 -40.62 32.49 -11.03
CA VAL A 73 -41.93 31.89 -10.74
C VAL A 73 -42.67 32.70 -9.68
N ARG A 74 -41.97 33.13 -8.62
CA ARG A 74 -42.56 33.99 -7.58
C ARG A 74 -43.02 35.35 -8.12
N ILE A 75 -42.27 35.95 -9.04
CA ILE A 75 -42.67 37.19 -9.72
C ILE A 75 -43.94 36.95 -10.55
N ILE A 76 -44.00 35.84 -11.29
CA ILE A 76 -45.18 35.48 -12.09
C ILE A 76 -46.39 35.22 -11.19
N GLU A 77 -46.24 34.49 -10.09
CA GLU A 77 -47.31 34.26 -9.11
C GLU A 77 -47.82 35.58 -8.52
N ASN A 78 -46.93 36.49 -8.13
CA ASN A 78 -47.31 37.82 -7.65
C ASN A 78 -48.08 38.62 -8.71
N LEU A 79 -47.68 38.53 -9.98
CA LEU A 79 -48.37 39.17 -11.11
C LEU A 79 -49.74 38.53 -11.38
N GLN A 80 -49.86 37.19 -11.29
CA GLN A 80 -51.10 36.45 -11.48
C GLN A 80 -52.10 36.68 -10.34
N GLU A 81 -51.62 36.79 -9.10
CA GLU A 81 -52.42 37.15 -7.92
C GLU A 81 -52.85 38.62 -7.91
N GLY A 82 -52.45 39.42 -8.92
CA GLY A 82 -52.78 40.85 -9.00
C GLY A 82 -52.10 41.69 -7.92
N ARG A 83 -51.05 41.16 -7.28
CA ARG A 83 -50.20 41.86 -6.32
C ARG A 83 -49.06 42.56 -7.08
N SER A 84 -49.39 43.32 -8.12
CA SER A 84 -48.45 44.31 -8.62
C SER A 84 -48.30 45.39 -7.55
N GLY A 85 -47.08 45.63 -7.11
CA GLY A 85 -46.76 46.77 -6.25
C GLY A 85 -47.28 48.05 -6.92
N GLN A 86 -48.36 48.60 -6.36
CA GLN A 86 -48.85 49.97 -6.31
C GLN A 86 -48.54 51.03 -7.40
N ASP A 87 -48.07 50.69 -8.60
CA ASP A 87 -48.05 51.64 -9.72
C ASP A 87 -49.19 51.34 -10.69
N ARG A 88 -50.41 51.59 -10.20
CA ARG A 88 -51.57 51.79 -11.08
C ARG A 88 -51.37 53.12 -11.80
N ILE A 89 -50.92 53.07 -13.05
CA ILE A 89 -51.11 54.19 -13.97
C ILE A 89 -52.62 54.35 -14.17
N VAL A 90 -53.18 55.40 -13.56
CA VAL A 90 -54.60 55.74 -13.65
C VAL A 90 -54.84 56.37 -15.02
N GLU A 91 -55.42 55.61 -15.96
CA GLU A 91 -55.81 56.06 -17.30
C GLU A 91 -57.00 57.05 -17.32
N LYS A 92 -57.18 57.88 -16.28
CA LYS A 92 -58.32 58.80 -16.17
C LYS A 92 -58.01 60.25 -16.59
N ASP A 93 -56.74 60.59 -16.80
CA ASP A 93 -56.33 61.96 -17.16
C ASP A 93 -56.00 62.17 -18.65
N LEU A 94 -56.20 61.15 -19.51
CA LEU A 94 -55.86 61.23 -20.93
C LEU A 94 -56.98 61.81 -21.83
N VAL A 95 -58.17 62.09 -21.31
CA VAL A 95 -59.32 62.53 -22.14
C VAL A 95 -59.67 64.02 -22.00
N ASP A 96 -59.36 64.68 -20.88
CA ASP A 96 -59.81 66.07 -20.65
C ASP A 96 -58.81 67.17 -21.01
N ASN A 97 -57.63 66.79 -21.53
CA ASN A 97 -56.53 67.73 -21.61
C ASN A 97 -56.17 68.14 -23.06
N SER A 98 -56.84 67.57 -24.08
CA SER A 98 -56.53 67.83 -25.51
C SER A 98 -56.85 69.26 -25.99
N ALA A 99 -57.54 70.08 -25.20
CA ALA A 99 -57.94 71.45 -25.60
C ALA A 99 -57.02 72.56 -25.05
N ARG A 100 -55.98 72.23 -24.27
CA ARG A 100 -55.00 73.22 -23.74
C ARG A 100 -53.54 73.01 -24.21
N PHE A 101 -53.27 72.06 -25.10
CA PHE A 101 -51.90 71.73 -25.51
C PHE A 101 -51.38 72.43 -26.78
N ALA A 102 -52.17 73.26 -27.47
CA ALA A 102 -51.70 73.90 -28.69
C ALA A 102 -50.61 74.96 -28.44
N ASP A 103 -50.67 75.70 -27.32
CA ASP A 103 -49.72 76.79 -27.02
C ASP A 103 -48.59 76.39 -26.05
N THR A 104 -48.74 75.30 -25.29
CA THR A 104 -47.67 74.75 -24.42
C THR A 104 -46.74 73.79 -25.16
N ASN A 105 -47.20 73.15 -26.24
CA ASN A 105 -46.35 72.23 -27.03
C ASN A 105 -45.18 72.94 -27.71
N PHE A 106 -45.31 74.20 -28.14
CA PHE A 106 -44.21 74.89 -28.81
C PHE A 106 -43.06 75.28 -27.84
N ALA A 107 -43.41 75.63 -26.60
CA ALA A 107 -42.44 75.93 -25.55
C ALA A 107 -41.79 74.66 -24.99
N GLN A 108 -42.57 73.58 -24.79
CA GLN A 108 -42.03 72.27 -24.41
C GLN A 108 -41.17 71.66 -25.51
N SER A 109 -41.53 71.75 -26.79
CA SER A 109 -40.69 71.24 -27.88
C SER A 109 -39.33 71.94 -27.94
N ARG A 110 -39.26 73.27 -27.75
CA ARG A 110 -37.96 73.97 -27.66
C ARG A 110 -37.15 73.59 -26.43
N GLN A 111 -37.79 73.37 -25.27
CA GLN A 111 -37.09 72.91 -24.08
C GLN A 111 -36.61 71.46 -24.21
N ILE A 112 -37.38 70.59 -24.87
CA ILE A 112 -37.00 69.20 -25.18
C ILE A 112 -35.86 69.17 -26.19
N GLU A 113 -35.86 70.03 -27.20
CA GLU A 113 -34.77 70.15 -28.18
C GLU A 113 -33.47 70.65 -27.53
N GLN A 114 -33.56 71.69 -26.69
CA GLN A 114 -32.41 72.17 -25.90
C GLN A 114 -31.89 71.13 -24.90
N ALA A 115 -32.78 70.38 -24.24
CA ALA A 115 -32.42 69.29 -23.34
C ALA A 115 -31.81 68.10 -24.10
N SER A 116 -32.30 67.80 -25.30
CA SER A 116 -31.77 66.76 -26.19
C SER A 116 -30.37 67.12 -26.68
N ASP A 117 -30.14 68.37 -27.08
CA ASP A 117 -28.81 68.84 -27.50
C ASP A 117 -27.83 68.87 -26.33
N ALA A 118 -28.28 69.29 -25.13
CA ALA A 118 -27.47 69.24 -23.92
C ALA A 118 -27.12 67.79 -23.52
N ALA A 119 -28.09 66.87 -23.60
CA ALA A 119 -27.87 65.44 -23.35
C ALA A 119 -26.94 64.81 -24.38
N SER A 120 -27.10 65.15 -25.67
CA SER A 120 -26.22 64.69 -26.76
C SER A 120 -24.79 65.18 -26.57
N ASN A 121 -24.60 66.45 -26.21
CA ASN A 121 -23.28 67.01 -25.94
C ASN A 121 -22.65 66.43 -24.66
N SER A 122 -23.45 66.20 -23.61
CA SER A 122 -23.00 65.51 -22.40
C SER A 122 -22.57 64.07 -22.69
N ALA A 123 -23.36 63.33 -23.47
CA ALA A 123 -23.05 61.95 -23.87
C ALA A 123 -21.77 61.89 -24.72
N LYS A 124 -21.59 62.82 -25.66
CA LYS A 124 -20.33 62.95 -26.44
C LYS A 124 -19.14 63.25 -25.55
N SER A 125 -19.29 64.14 -24.57
CA SER A 125 -18.22 64.44 -23.60
C SER A 125 -17.85 63.24 -22.74
N GLN A 126 -18.85 62.46 -22.29
CA GLN A 126 -18.62 61.23 -21.53
C GLN A 126 -17.93 60.17 -22.39
N LEU A 127 -18.37 59.98 -23.63
CA LEU A 127 -17.78 59.02 -24.55
C LEU A 127 -16.33 59.38 -24.91
N ASN A 128 -16.04 60.67 -25.10
CA ASN A 128 -14.66 61.13 -25.31
C ASN A 128 -13.78 60.87 -24.08
N PHE A 129 -14.30 61.13 -22.88
CA PHE A 129 -13.57 60.85 -21.64
C PHE A 129 -13.31 59.35 -21.44
N GLU A 130 -14.30 58.50 -21.71
CA GLU A 130 -14.12 57.04 -21.65
C GLU A 130 -13.11 56.55 -22.69
N CYS A 131 -13.16 57.08 -23.92
CA CYS A 131 -12.20 56.78 -24.97
C CYS A 131 -10.77 57.13 -24.52
N GLU A 132 -10.54 58.36 -24.05
CA GLU A 132 -9.23 58.82 -23.55
C GLU A 132 -8.74 57.97 -22.37
N ARG A 133 -9.64 57.60 -21.45
CA ARG A 133 -9.31 56.73 -20.33
C ARG A 133 -8.89 55.33 -20.80
N THR A 134 -9.62 54.73 -21.75
CA THR A 134 -9.26 53.41 -22.29
C THR A 134 -7.94 53.44 -23.05
N ASP A 135 -7.68 54.50 -23.80
CA ASP A 135 -6.41 54.68 -24.49
C ASP A 135 -5.23 54.87 -23.53
N ALA A 136 -5.44 55.61 -22.44
CA ALA A 136 -4.44 55.76 -21.39
C ALA A 136 -4.10 54.41 -20.72
N ILE A 137 -5.12 53.58 -20.43
CA ILE A 137 -4.93 52.24 -19.88
C ILE A 137 -4.14 51.36 -20.85
N ARG A 138 -4.53 51.34 -22.14
CA ARG A 138 -3.83 50.56 -23.17
C ARG A 138 -2.38 51.00 -23.34
N ARG A 139 -2.09 52.30 -23.31
CA ARG A 139 -0.71 52.80 -23.38
C ARG A 139 0.13 52.35 -22.19
N ALA A 140 -0.45 52.37 -20.98
CA ALA A 140 0.22 51.88 -19.79
C ALA A 140 0.50 50.37 -19.85
N GLU A 141 -0.47 49.59 -20.35
CA GLU A 141 -0.31 48.14 -20.55
C GLU A 141 0.76 47.82 -21.60
N ILE A 142 0.76 48.53 -22.74
CA ILE A 142 1.79 48.38 -23.78
C ILE A 142 3.18 48.69 -23.21
N ALA A 143 3.33 49.77 -22.44
CA ALA A 143 4.60 50.12 -21.82
C ALA A 143 5.07 49.03 -20.85
N SER A 144 4.17 48.50 -20.01
CA SER A 144 4.50 47.40 -19.08
C SER A 144 4.92 46.12 -19.81
N LEU A 145 4.26 45.77 -20.92
CA LEU A 145 4.62 44.61 -21.73
C LEU A 145 5.97 44.81 -22.43
N GLN A 146 6.29 46.02 -22.89
CA GLN A 146 7.58 46.34 -23.49
C GLN A 146 8.73 46.18 -22.48
N ASP A 147 8.55 46.65 -21.24
CA ASP A 147 9.53 46.45 -20.16
C ASP A 147 9.75 44.96 -19.86
N LYS A 148 8.67 44.16 -19.85
CA LYS A 148 8.74 42.71 -19.63
C LYS A 148 9.47 42.00 -20.77
N ILE A 149 9.21 42.37 -22.02
CA ILE A 149 9.92 41.81 -23.18
C ILE A 149 11.41 42.08 -23.07
N LYS A 150 11.79 43.32 -22.74
CA LYS A 150 13.20 43.70 -22.57
C LYS A 150 13.89 42.90 -21.47
N LEU A 151 13.23 42.72 -20.33
CA LEU A 151 13.76 41.89 -19.24
C LEU A 151 14.03 40.44 -19.67
N LEU A 152 13.11 39.84 -20.43
CA LEU A 152 13.26 38.48 -20.95
C LEU A 152 14.36 38.39 -22.02
N GLU A 153 14.52 39.41 -22.86
CA GLU A 153 15.61 39.49 -23.84
C GLU A 153 16.99 39.58 -23.14
N ASP A 154 17.09 40.37 -22.08
CA ASP A 154 18.30 40.49 -21.26
C ASP A 154 18.63 39.16 -20.56
N GLU A 155 17.63 38.48 -19.99
CA GLU A 155 17.78 37.17 -19.36
C GLU A 155 18.23 36.11 -20.37
N ASN A 156 17.57 36.05 -21.53
CA ASN A 156 17.92 35.09 -22.58
C ASN A 156 19.34 35.35 -23.12
N SER A 157 19.75 36.61 -23.24
CA SER A 157 21.11 36.99 -23.62
C SER A 157 22.14 36.54 -22.56
N SER A 158 21.82 36.68 -21.28
CA SER A 158 22.64 36.18 -20.18
C SER A 158 22.74 34.65 -20.16
N LEU A 159 21.64 33.93 -20.38
CA LEU A 159 21.65 32.48 -20.47
C LEU A 159 22.44 31.99 -21.68
N SER A 160 22.28 32.64 -22.83
CA SER A 160 23.03 32.33 -24.05
C SER A 160 24.54 32.53 -23.88
N SER A 161 24.96 33.59 -23.17
CA SER A 161 26.39 33.80 -22.88
C SER A 161 26.95 32.77 -21.91
N ARG A 162 26.18 32.40 -20.87
CA ARG A 162 26.55 31.32 -19.93
C ARG A 162 26.66 29.95 -20.59
N LEU A 163 25.79 29.67 -21.58
CA LEU A 163 25.84 28.43 -22.35
C LEU A 163 27.06 28.38 -23.27
N LYS A 164 27.44 29.52 -23.86
CA LYS A 164 28.64 29.65 -24.70
C LYS A 164 29.95 29.62 -23.92
N ASP A 165 29.89 29.79 -22.60
CA ASP A 165 31.06 29.63 -21.73
C ASP A 165 31.61 28.19 -21.87
N PRO A 166 32.86 28.02 -22.34
CA PRO A 166 33.49 26.72 -22.47
C PRO A 166 33.53 25.94 -21.15
N SER A 167 33.57 26.64 -20.01
CA SER A 167 33.55 26.01 -18.69
C SER A 167 32.21 25.30 -18.43
N THR A 168 31.10 25.96 -18.71
CA THR A 168 29.76 25.38 -18.57
C THR A 168 29.57 24.20 -19.52
N THR A 169 30.01 24.34 -20.77
CA THR A 169 29.92 23.26 -21.77
C THR A 169 30.77 22.05 -21.37
N ALA A 170 31.99 22.28 -20.87
CA ALA A 170 32.87 21.21 -20.39
C ALA A 170 32.28 20.48 -19.17
N MET A 171 31.65 21.21 -18.24
CA MET A 171 30.96 20.59 -17.10
C MET A 171 29.77 19.73 -17.55
N LEU A 172 28.98 20.20 -18.52
CA LEU A 172 27.84 19.45 -19.05
C LEU A 172 28.31 18.18 -19.80
N ASN A 173 29.35 18.28 -20.61
CA ASN A 173 29.93 17.12 -21.30
C ASN A 173 30.53 16.11 -20.31
N SER A 174 31.29 16.58 -19.31
CA SER A 174 31.82 15.71 -18.26
C SER A 174 30.71 15.01 -17.48
N ARG A 175 29.58 15.69 -17.23
CA ARG A 175 28.43 15.08 -16.58
C ARG A 175 27.78 14.02 -17.47
N PHE A 176 27.64 14.30 -18.77
CA PHE A 176 27.13 13.32 -19.73
C PHE A 176 28.01 12.06 -19.80
N ASP A 177 29.33 12.23 -19.79
CA ASP A 177 30.28 11.11 -19.76
C ASP A 177 30.16 10.29 -18.47
N MET A 178 29.99 10.96 -17.31
CA MET A 178 29.76 10.28 -16.04
C MET A 178 28.44 9.50 -16.03
N ASP A 179 27.35 10.11 -16.52
CA ASP A 179 26.04 9.45 -16.60
C ASP A 179 26.09 8.25 -17.57
N SER A 180 26.85 8.36 -18.67
CA SER A 180 27.08 7.25 -19.60
C SER A 180 27.87 6.11 -18.93
N GLN A 181 28.93 6.44 -18.19
CA GLN A 181 29.73 5.45 -17.47
C GLN A 181 28.92 4.74 -16.38
N GLU A 182 28.12 5.49 -15.62
CA GLU A 182 27.21 4.93 -14.62
C GLU A 182 26.18 4.00 -15.28
N GLY A 183 25.68 4.36 -16.47
CA GLY A 183 24.82 3.50 -17.29
C GLY A 183 25.47 2.16 -17.66
N ASP A 184 26.73 2.18 -18.08
CA ASP A 184 27.47 0.97 -18.45
C ASP A 184 27.81 0.09 -17.24
N ASP A 185 28.17 0.69 -16.10
CA ASP A 185 28.43 -0.06 -14.86
C ASP A 185 27.15 -0.70 -14.31
N ASN A 186 26.02 0.01 -14.41
CA ASN A 186 24.70 -0.54 -14.06
C ASN A 186 24.31 -1.71 -14.98
N ARG A 187 24.61 -1.63 -16.29
CA ARG A 187 24.40 -2.76 -17.22
C ARG A 187 25.24 -3.98 -16.84
N ARG A 188 26.52 -3.79 -16.53
CA ARG A 188 27.40 -4.88 -16.07
C ARG A 188 26.89 -5.52 -14.77
N ASN A 189 26.45 -4.71 -13.81
CA ASN A 189 25.88 -5.21 -12.56
C ASN A 189 24.59 -6.01 -12.78
N LEU A 190 23.76 -5.58 -13.72
CA LEU A 190 22.55 -6.31 -14.11
C LEU A 190 22.90 -7.67 -14.74
N ASP A 191 23.87 -7.71 -15.65
CA ASP A 191 24.28 -8.95 -16.30
C ASP A 191 24.92 -9.94 -15.31
N ASN A 192 25.74 -9.45 -14.37
CA ASN A 192 26.29 -10.25 -13.27
C ASN A 192 25.17 -10.82 -12.38
N SER A 193 24.16 -9.99 -12.05
CA SER A 193 23.02 -10.43 -11.24
C SER A 193 22.18 -11.48 -11.97
N LYS A 194 21.97 -11.32 -13.29
CA LYS A 194 21.29 -12.32 -14.12
C LYS A 194 22.05 -13.65 -14.15
N ALA A 195 23.37 -13.61 -14.31
CA ALA A 195 24.19 -14.81 -14.28
C ALA A 195 24.12 -15.52 -12.92
N GLN A 196 24.10 -14.76 -11.82
CA GLN A 196 23.93 -15.32 -10.48
C GLN A 196 22.54 -15.95 -10.30
N ILE A 197 21.48 -15.31 -10.80
CA ILE A 197 20.12 -15.88 -10.77
C ILE A 197 20.07 -17.21 -11.52
N LEU A 198 20.61 -17.28 -12.74
CA LEU A 198 20.66 -18.52 -13.52
C LEU A 198 21.41 -19.63 -12.78
N SER A 199 22.54 -19.29 -12.14
CA SER A 199 23.29 -20.25 -11.31
C SER A 199 22.48 -20.77 -10.12
N LEU A 200 21.70 -19.91 -9.46
CA LEU A 200 20.85 -20.29 -8.32
C LEU A 200 19.64 -21.11 -8.79
N GLU A 201 19.08 -20.80 -9.95
CA GLU A 201 17.99 -21.58 -10.55
C GLU A 201 18.45 -23.01 -10.90
N ASP A 202 19.66 -23.16 -11.45
CA ASP A 202 20.27 -24.47 -11.69
C ASP A 202 20.52 -25.24 -10.38
N GLU A 203 21.00 -24.55 -9.32
CA GLU A 203 21.19 -25.17 -8.01
C GLU A 203 19.86 -25.65 -7.41
N ILE A 204 18.80 -24.83 -7.48
CA ILE A 204 17.45 -25.21 -7.03
C ILE A 204 16.97 -26.46 -7.79
N ARG A 205 17.11 -26.48 -9.13
CA ARG A 205 16.73 -27.65 -9.94
C ARG A 205 17.45 -28.91 -9.48
N MET A 206 18.76 -28.84 -9.27
CA MET A 206 19.56 -29.97 -8.80
C MET A 206 19.11 -30.44 -7.40
N THR A 207 18.76 -29.51 -6.51
CA THR A 207 18.24 -29.86 -5.18
C THR A 207 16.86 -30.51 -5.23
N ASP A 208 15.97 -30.05 -6.11
CA ASP A 208 14.65 -30.65 -6.31
C ASP A 208 14.75 -32.08 -6.87
N GLU A 209 15.65 -32.30 -7.82
CA GLU A 209 15.96 -33.64 -8.33
C GLU A 209 16.45 -34.56 -7.21
N ARG A 210 17.35 -34.07 -6.34
CA ARG A 210 17.84 -34.86 -5.19
C ARG A 210 16.74 -35.15 -4.18
N ILE A 211 15.86 -34.18 -3.90
CA ILE A 211 14.69 -34.39 -3.02
C ILE A 211 13.76 -35.45 -3.61
N SER A 212 13.53 -35.45 -4.93
CA SER A 212 12.72 -36.47 -5.60
C SER A 212 13.35 -37.87 -5.43
N GLN A 213 14.65 -38.00 -5.69
CA GLN A 213 15.37 -39.27 -5.49
C GLN A 213 15.27 -39.77 -4.05
N LEU A 214 15.48 -38.89 -3.06
CA LEU A 214 15.37 -39.26 -1.65
C LEU A 214 13.95 -39.69 -1.24
N LYS A 215 12.91 -39.12 -1.86
CA LYS A 215 11.52 -39.56 -1.64
C LYS A 215 11.30 -40.96 -2.19
N ASP A 216 11.82 -41.25 -3.38
CA ASP A 216 11.71 -42.58 -4.00
C ASP A 216 12.47 -43.62 -3.17
N GLU A 217 13.70 -43.31 -2.73
CA GLU A 217 14.50 -44.15 -1.82
C GLU A 217 13.74 -44.44 -0.51
N LEU A 218 13.10 -43.41 0.08
CA LEU A 218 12.32 -43.55 1.32
C LEU A 218 11.08 -44.43 1.11
N GLU A 219 10.41 -44.32 -0.03
CA GLU A 219 9.25 -45.16 -0.35
C GLU A 219 9.65 -46.62 -0.54
N VAL A 220 10.78 -46.91 -1.20
CA VAL A 220 11.33 -48.26 -1.28
C VAL A 220 11.61 -48.81 0.13
N LYS A 221 12.24 -48.01 1.00
CA LYS A 221 12.50 -48.42 2.40
C LYS A 221 11.21 -48.69 3.18
N ARG A 222 10.16 -47.89 2.98
CA ARG A 222 8.84 -48.16 3.59
C ARG A 222 8.24 -49.49 3.15
N GLN A 223 8.37 -49.84 1.87
CA GLN A 223 7.90 -51.13 1.36
C GLN A 223 8.70 -52.29 1.96
N GLU A 224 10.03 -52.17 2.07
CA GLU A 224 10.87 -53.15 2.76
C GLU A 224 10.44 -53.36 4.22
N TYR A 225 10.22 -52.28 4.98
CA TYR A 225 9.74 -52.37 6.35
C TYR A 225 8.36 -53.04 6.46
N ALA A 226 7.44 -52.76 5.53
CA ALA A 226 6.13 -53.40 5.50
C ALA A 226 6.20 -54.92 5.20
N LEU A 227 7.20 -55.37 4.43
CA LEU A 227 7.45 -56.80 4.21
C LEU A 227 8.01 -57.46 5.48
N LEU A 228 8.99 -56.82 6.13
CA LEU A 228 9.56 -57.29 7.40
C LEU A 228 8.49 -57.40 8.50
N GLU A 229 7.57 -56.44 8.59
CA GLU A 229 6.47 -56.46 9.55
C GLU A 229 5.53 -57.67 9.33
N LYS A 230 5.21 -57.99 8.06
CA LYS A 230 4.46 -59.20 7.71
C LYS A 230 5.19 -60.48 8.08
N GLU A 231 6.52 -60.51 7.92
CA GLU A 231 7.34 -61.66 8.28
C GLU A 231 7.34 -61.88 9.80
N ILE A 232 7.54 -60.80 10.59
CA ILE A 232 7.44 -60.82 12.05
C ILE A 232 6.06 -61.33 12.49
N ASP A 233 4.97 -60.86 11.88
CA ASP A 233 3.62 -61.33 12.18
C ASP A 233 3.43 -62.82 11.89
N SER A 234 4.05 -63.34 10.82
CA SER A 234 3.98 -64.76 10.48
C SER A 234 4.78 -65.62 11.46
N LEU A 235 5.98 -65.17 11.85
CA LEU A 235 6.80 -65.81 12.88
C LEU A 235 6.08 -65.85 14.23
N ASN A 236 5.49 -64.73 14.67
CA ASN A 236 4.72 -64.66 15.90
C ASN A 236 3.52 -65.62 15.89
N LYS A 237 2.85 -65.82 14.74
CA LYS A 237 1.77 -66.82 14.62
C LYS A 237 2.29 -68.24 14.73
N THR A 238 3.44 -68.55 14.12
CA THR A 238 4.05 -69.88 14.23
C THR A 238 4.51 -70.17 15.65
N GLU A 239 5.14 -69.21 16.33
CA GLU A 239 5.57 -69.34 17.72
C GLU A 239 4.38 -69.60 18.65
N ASN A 240 3.31 -68.82 18.52
CA ASN A 240 2.08 -69.04 19.30
C ASN A 240 1.42 -70.40 19.03
N PHE A 241 1.54 -70.94 17.80
CA PHE A 241 1.03 -72.27 17.48
C PHE A 241 1.87 -73.37 18.12
N VAL A 242 3.21 -73.25 18.05
CA VAL A 242 4.15 -74.17 18.67
C VAL A 242 3.94 -74.20 20.19
N LEU A 243 3.91 -73.04 20.85
CA LEU A 243 3.66 -72.94 22.29
C LEU A 243 2.35 -73.60 22.70
N LYS A 244 1.26 -73.40 21.95
CA LYS A 244 -0.02 -74.10 22.21
C LYS A 244 0.07 -75.61 22.02
N SER A 245 0.82 -76.07 21.01
CA SER A 245 1.01 -77.50 20.78
C SER A 245 1.86 -78.15 21.87
N GLU A 246 2.88 -77.45 22.36
CA GLU A 246 3.71 -77.89 23.48
C GLU A 246 2.92 -77.92 24.78
N ASP A 247 2.14 -76.88 25.08
CA ASP A 247 1.24 -76.86 26.25
C ASP A 247 0.24 -78.01 26.21
N ASN A 248 -0.33 -78.32 25.04
CA ASN A 248 -1.23 -79.46 24.87
C ASN A 248 -0.51 -80.80 25.07
N ALA A 249 0.68 -80.97 24.49
CA ALA A 249 1.48 -82.19 24.65
C ALA A 249 1.94 -82.41 26.10
N VAL A 250 2.34 -81.34 26.80
CA VAL A 250 2.70 -81.38 28.22
C VAL A 250 1.48 -81.69 29.09
N ASN A 251 0.31 -81.12 28.77
CA ASN A 251 -0.93 -81.41 29.49
C ASN A 251 -1.42 -82.85 29.25
N GLU A 252 -1.26 -83.39 28.04
CA GLU A 252 -1.53 -84.80 27.74
C GLU A 252 -0.54 -85.74 28.44
N ALA A 253 0.76 -85.40 28.44
CA ALA A 253 1.77 -86.15 29.18
C ALA A 253 1.50 -86.16 30.68
N LYS A 254 1.08 -85.02 31.27
CA LYS A 254 0.67 -84.93 32.68
C LYS A 254 -0.61 -85.71 32.98
N ARG A 255 -1.56 -85.79 32.04
CA ARG A 255 -2.75 -86.65 32.18
C ARG A 255 -2.39 -88.13 32.12
N GLY A 256 -1.48 -88.53 31.21
CA GLY A 256 -0.98 -89.90 31.10
C GLY A 256 -0.06 -90.38 32.23
N THR A 257 0.53 -89.46 33.01
CA THR A 257 1.44 -89.77 34.13
C THR A 257 0.81 -89.57 35.51
N SER A 258 -0.50 -89.36 35.58
CA SER A 258 -1.25 -89.42 36.85
C SER A 258 -1.52 -90.85 37.36
N GLU A 259 -1.08 -91.87 36.62
CA GLU A 259 -0.77 -93.20 37.15
C GLU A 259 0.76 -93.38 37.20
N GLY A 260 1.38 -93.07 38.35
CA GLY A 260 2.72 -93.59 38.67
C GLY A 260 3.84 -92.57 38.88
N LYS A 261 4.06 -92.25 40.17
CA LYS A 261 5.35 -92.09 40.86
C LYS A 261 6.50 -91.29 40.19
N SER A 262 6.84 -90.22 40.90
CA SER A 262 8.18 -89.88 41.43
C SER A 262 9.26 -89.26 40.53
N PHE A 263 10.09 -88.45 41.21
CA PHE A 263 11.46 -88.01 40.91
C PHE A 263 11.70 -86.72 40.08
N ASP A 264 11.94 -85.66 40.84
CA ASP A 264 13.11 -84.76 40.86
C ASP A 264 13.82 -84.27 39.57
N SER A 265 14.01 -82.94 39.59
CA SER A 265 15.22 -82.19 39.22
C SER A 265 15.60 -82.05 37.75
N ARG A 266 15.44 -80.84 37.19
CA ARG A 266 16.44 -80.26 36.27
C ARG A 266 16.39 -78.74 36.12
N ALA A 267 17.46 -78.12 36.63
CA ALA A 267 18.16 -76.92 36.16
C ALA A 267 17.42 -75.96 35.19
N SER A 268 16.93 -74.85 35.76
CA SER A 268 16.57 -73.64 35.01
C SER A 268 17.83 -72.84 34.64
N LEU A 269 18.40 -73.11 33.47
CA LEU A 269 19.32 -72.19 32.79
C LEU A 269 18.48 -71.03 32.22
N LYS A 270 18.61 -69.84 32.82
CA LYS A 270 18.11 -68.59 32.25
C LYS A 270 19.06 -68.17 31.11
N PRO A 271 18.57 -67.85 29.90
CA PRO A 271 19.34 -67.10 28.94
C PRO A 271 19.22 -65.61 29.27
N ASP A 272 20.36 -64.99 29.52
CA ASP A 272 20.53 -63.53 29.56
C ASP A 272 20.22 -62.96 28.16
N PHE A 273 19.02 -62.39 27.98
CA PHE A 273 18.72 -61.55 26.83
C PHE A 273 19.25 -60.14 27.09
N LEU A 274 20.38 -59.84 26.45
CA LEU A 274 20.91 -58.50 26.25
C LEU A 274 19.90 -57.66 25.44
N THR A 275 19.04 -56.89 26.12
CA THR A 275 18.31 -55.80 25.49
C THR A 275 19.14 -54.52 25.54
N THR A 276 20.19 -54.45 24.72
CA THR A 276 20.79 -53.18 24.32
C THR A 276 20.22 -52.78 22.97
N ASN A 277 19.06 -52.13 22.96
CA ASN A 277 18.65 -51.34 21.81
C ASN A 277 18.09 -49.99 22.29
N LYS A 278 19.01 -49.07 22.58
CA LYS A 278 18.74 -47.65 22.83
C LYS A 278 18.49 -46.94 21.49
N TYR A 279 17.38 -47.27 20.83
CA TYR A 279 16.79 -46.42 19.80
C TYR A 279 15.27 -46.48 19.98
N SER A 280 14.80 -45.77 21.02
CA SER A 280 13.38 -45.52 21.20
C SER A 280 12.95 -44.54 20.12
N TYR A 281 12.22 -45.02 19.12
CA TYR A 281 11.53 -44.15 18.19
C TYR A 281 10.58 -43.23 18.97
N PRO A 282 10.55 -41.92 18.67
CA PRO A 282 9.65 -41.00 19.35
C PRO A 282 8.22 -41.47 19.14
N SER A 283 7.43 -41.46 20.21
CA SER A 283 6.01 -41.82 20.11
C SER A 283 5.31 -40.94 19.08
N LYS A 284 4.21 -41.40 18.46
CA LYS A 284 3.46 -40.61 17.48
C LYS A 284 3.08 -39.22 18.01
N ALA A 285 2.74 -39.13 19.30
CA ALA A 285 2.45 -37.87 19.98
C ALA A 285 3.67 -36.93 20.08
N GLU A 286 4.87 -37.49 20.23
CA GLU A 286 6.12 -36.74 20.29
C GLU A 286 6.56 -36.26 18.90
N SER A 287 6.37 -37.09 17.87
CA SER A 287 6.53 -36.70 16.46
C SER A 287 5.58 -35.54 16.08
N ASP A 288 4.29 -35.65 16.41
CA ASP A 288 3.30 -34.61 16.14
C ASP A 288 3.63 -33.31 16.89
N ARG A 289 4.12 -33.42 18.14
CA ARG A 289 4.57 -32.28 18.94
C ARG A 289 5.78 -31.59 18.31
N LEU A 290 6.78 -32.35 17.83
CA LEU A 290 7.95 -31.80 17.15
C LEU A 290 7.56 -31.09 15.84
N GLN A 291 6.65 -31.68 15.07
CA GLN A 291 6.16 -31.07 13.83
C GLN A 291 5.39 -29.76 14.11
N ALA A 292 4.55 -29.73 15.14
CA ALA A 292 3.85 -28.52 15.55
C ALA A 292 4.82 -27.42 16.02
N LEU A 293 5.87 -27.82 16.75
CA LEU A 293 6.91 -26.91 17.21
C LEU A 293 7.70 -26.30 16.05
N GLU A 294 8.07 -27.10 15.05
CA GLU A 294 8.78 -26.63 13.86
C GLU A 294 7.91 -25.69 13.02
N SER A 295 6.62 -26.03 12.84
CA SER A 295 5.66 -25.14 12.16
C SER A 295 5.51 -23.80 12.88
N LEU A 296 5.45 -23.82 14.22
CA LEU A 296 5.38 -22.61 15.03
C LEU A 296 6.69 -21.81 14.95
N LYS A 297 7.86 -22.48 14.95
CA LYS A 297 9.17 -21.83 14.78
C LYS A 297 9.25 -21.12 13.43
N GLY A 298 8.76 -21.74 12.36
CA GLY A 298 8.61 -21.12 11.04
C GLY A 298 7.75 -19.86 11.07
N SER A 299 6.57 -19.93 11.70
CA SER A 299 5.67 -18.77 11.85
C SER A 299 6.32 -17.63 12.64
N VAL A 300 6.97 -17.92 13.76
CA VAL A 300 7.66 -16.91 14.58
C VAL A 300 8.86 -16.31 13.83
N SER A 301 9.54 -17.09 13.00
CA SER A 301 10.61 -16.60 12.13
C SER A 301 10.09 -15.62 11.06
N THR A 302 8.90 -15.87 10.50
CA THR A 302 8.25 -14.90 9.60
C THR A 302 7.92 -13.60 10.33
N GLU A 303 7.33 -13.66 11.53
CA GLU A 303 7.04 -12.47 12.34
C GLU A 303 8.34 -11.72 12.70
N PHE A 304 9.42 -12.44 13.01
CA PHE A 304 10.74 -11.86 13.26
C PHE A 304 11.22 -11.00 12.08
N ASN A 305 11.11 -11.52 10.86
CA ASN A 305 11.51 -10.80 9.65
C ASN A 305 10.62 -9.56 9.39
N GLN A 306 9.32 -9.65 9.69
CA GLN A 306 8.40 -8.51 9.61
C GLN A 306 8.81 -7.41 10.58
N VAL A 307 9.06 -7.74 11.86
CA VAL A 307 9.51 -6.77 12.87
C VAL A 307 10.85 -6.15 12.48
N LYS A 308 11.77 -6.93 11.90
CA LYS A 308 13.03 -6.41 11.36
C LYS A 308 12.81 -5.38 10.26
N SER A 309 11.88 -5.62 9.34
CA SER A 309 11.50 -4.67 8.29
C SER A 309 10.90 -3.37 8.86
N ILE A 310 10.01 -3.49 9.85
CA ILE A 310 9.39 -2.34 10.54
C ILE A 310 10.44 -1.49 11.25
N ILE A 311 11.42 -2.12 11.91
CA ILE A 311 12.54 -1.42 12.53
C ILE A 311 13.35 -0.64 11.50
N SER A 312 13.71 -1.26 10.37
CA SER A 312 14.42 -0.58 9.29
C SER A 312 13.62 0.60 8.73
N LYS A 313 12.31 0.45 8.55
CA LYS A 313 11.41 1.52 8.11
C LYS A 313 11.44 2.70 9.09
N ARG A 314 11.30 2.42 10.39
CA ARG A 314 11.37 3.43 11.46
C ARG A 314 12.72 4.14 11.47
N ASP A 315 13.83 3.42 11.35
CA ASP A 315 15.17 4.00 11.34
C ASP A 315 15.44 4.89 10.12
N ASN A 316 14.97 4.49 8.94
CA ASN A 316 15.04 5.31 7.74
C ASN A 316 14.21 6.60 7.90
N MET A 317 12.98 6.48 8.38
CA MET A 317 12.13 7.66 8.66
C MET A 317 12.74 8.60 9.68
N LEU A 318 13.38 8.06 10.72
CA LEU A 318 14.08 8.86 11.72
C LEU A 318 15.28 9.62 11.12
N LYS A 319 16.03 8.96 10.24
CA LYS A 319 17.16 9.59 9.53
C LYS A 319 16.68 10.73 8.64
N ASP A 320 15.59 10.53 7.91
CA ASP A 320 14.95 11.55 7.07
C ASP A 320 14.40 12.70 7.90
N TYR A 321 13.75 12.40 9.02
CA TYR A 321 13.24 13.42 9.93
C TYR A 321 14.35 14.30 10.50
N LYS A 322 15.45 13.70 10.97
CA LYS A 322 16.62 14.43 11.51
C LYS A 322 17.34 15.28 10.47
N SER A 323 17.31 14.89 9.20
CA SER A 323 17.93 15.68 8.12
C SER A 323 17.09 16.90 7.77
N GLN A 324 15.76 16.78 7.81
CA GLN A 324 14.81 17.83 7.44
C GLN A 324 14.51 18.81 8.60
N HIS A 325 14.46 18.32 9.85
CA HIS A 325 14.00 19.11 11.01
C HIS A 325 15.08 19.24 12.09
N LYS A 326 16.18 19.92 11.75
CA LYS A 326 17.30 20.13 12.69
C LYS A 326 16.95 20.97 13.93
N THR A 327 15.86 21.74 13.94
CA THR A 327 15.64 22.81 14.93
C THR A 327 14.26 22.92 15.57
N SER A 328 13.20 22.24 15.09
CA SER A 328 11.83 22.56 15.57
C SER A 328 11.28 21.65 16.67
N VAL A 329 11.51 20.33 16.66
CA VAL A 329 11.02 19.40 17.70
C VAL A 329 11.99 18.21 17.84
N ALA A 330 12.51 17.97 19.04
CA ALA A 330 13.35 16.81 19.30
C ALA A 330 12.50 15.54 19.46
N PHE A 331 12.60 14.62 18.49
CA PHE A 331 11.98 13.30 18.57
C PHE A 331 12.96 12.27 19.14
N ASN A 332 12.58 11.66 20.27
CA ASN A 332 13.35 10.59 20.92
C ASN A 332 12.67 9.24 20.64
N PRO A 333 13.20 8.44 19.70
CA PRO A 333 12.62 7.14 19.36
C PRO A 333 12.71 6.16 20.53
N SER A 334 11.74 5.27 20.60
CA SER A 334 11.77 4.14 21.52
C SER A 334 12.91 3.19 21.15
N LYS A 335 13.53 2.56 22.15
CA LYS A 335 14.52 1.50 21.87
C LYS A 335 13.79 0.28 21.28
N PRO A 336 14.34 -0.40 20.25
CA PRO A 336 13.74 -1.59 19.64
C PRO A 336 13.96 -2.83 20.53
N CYS A 337 13.41 -2.79 21.74
CA CYS A 337 13.49 -3.86 22.72
C CYS A 337 12.14 -4.10 23.40
N SER A 338 11.92 -5.35 23.80
CA SER A 338 10.75 -5.74 24.58
C SER A 338 10.79 -5.11 25.97
N SER A 339 9.71 -5.25 26.73
CA SER A 339 9.65 -4.77 28.12
C SER A 339 10.65 -5.48 29.03
N ASN A 340 11.06 -6.70 28.66
CA ASN A 340 12.09 -7.46 29.37
C ASN A 340 13.53 -7.08 28.96
N GLY A 341 13.69 -6.07 28.09
CA GLY A 341 15.00 -5.64 27.59
C GLY A 341 15.58 -6.52 26.48
N ASP A 342 14.81 -7.50 25.98
CA ASP A 342 15.25 -8.34 24.87
C ASP A 342 15.25 -7.54 23.56
N ASN A 343 16.37 -7.59 22.83
CA ASN A 343 16.51 -7.00 21.51
C ASN A 343 16.36 -8.09 20.42
N LEU A 344 16.25 -7.68 19.15
CA LEU A 344 16.11 -8.63 18.03
C LEU A 344 17.19 -9.73 18.03
N ARG A 345 18.45 -9.41 18.39
CA ARG A 345 19.53 -10.41 18.40
C ARG A 345 19.31 -11.45 19.52
N SER A 346 18.91 -11.03 20.71
CA SER A 346 18.61 -11.97 21.80
C SER A 346 17.37 -12.81 21.47
N LEU A 347 16.33 -12.21 20.89
CA LEU A 347 15.12 -12.92 20.45
C LEU A 347 15.40 -13.94 19.35
N HIS A 348 16.25 -13.62 18.38
CA HIS A 348 16.69 -14.59 17.36
C HIS A 348 17.44 -15.76 18.00
N SER A 349 18.35 -15.48 18.94
CA SER A 349 19.09 -16.54 19.62
C SER A 349 18.16 -17.44 20.46
N ARG A 350 17.12 -16.87 21.07
CA ARG A 350 16.08 -17.61 21.80
C ARG A 350 15.18 -18.40 20.88
N LEU A 351 14.82 -17.86 19.71
CA LEU A 351 14.05 -18.56 18.68
C LEU A 351 14.78 -19.82 18.21
N GLU A 352 16.10 -19.72 17.97
CA GLU A 352 16.88 -20.86 17.51
C GLU A 352 17.00 -21.97 18.56
N ARG A 353 17.11 -21.59 19.83
CA ARG A 353 17.26 -22.52 20.96
C ARG A 353 15.93 -22.96 21.58
N ALA A 354 14.79 -22.52 21.07
CA ALA A 354 13.49 -22.84 21.65
C ALA A 354 13.20 -24.34 21.54
N GLN A 355 12.97 -24.99 22.68
CA GLN A 355 12.65 -26.42 22.76
C GLN A 355 11.20 -26.68 23.19
N SER A 356 10.46 -25.62 23.49
CA SER A 356 9.06 -25.68 23.93
C SER A 356 8.18 -24.66 23.22
N ILE A 357 6.87 -24.94 23.19
CA ILE A 357 5.86 -24.01 22.69
C ILE A 357 5.82 -22.73 23.55
N ASP A 358 6.04 -22.86 24.85
CA ASP A 358 6.07 -21.73 25.78
C ASP A 358 7.24 -20.78 25.48
N ASP A 359 8.41 -21.31 25.13
CA ASP A 359 9.55 -20.50 24.70
C ASP A 359 9.21 -19.69 23.44
N LEU A 360 8.63 -20.35 22.43
CA LEU A 360 8.22 -19.71 21.18
C LEU A 360 7.12 -18.66 21.41
N SER A 361 6.16 -18.94 22.30
CA SER A 361 5.10 -18.01 22.70
C SER A 361 5.69 -16.75 23.36
N ASN A 362 6.68 -16.91 24.24
CA ASN A 362 7.37 -15.79 24.88
C ASN A 362 8.19 -14.95 23.89
N VAL A 363 8.86 -15.57 22.92
CA VAL A 363 9.54 -14.87 21.83
C VAL A 363 8.53 -14.08 21.00
N LYS A 364 7.42 -14.73 20.62
CA LYS A 364 6.33 -14.11 19.86
C LYS A 364 5.73 -12.89 20.56
N LYS A 365 5.45 -13.01 21.86
CA LYS A 365 4.97 -11.89 22.69
C LYS A 365 5.97 -10.72 22.67
N SER A 366 7.25 -11.02 22.86
CA SER A 366 8.32 -10.01 22.85
C SER A 366 8.46 -9.33 21.49
N LEU A 367 8.30 -10.07 20.39
CA LEU A 367 8.29 -9.51 19.03
C LEU A 367 7.12 -8.55 18.82
N ARG A 368 5.91 -8.92 19.24
CA ARG A 368 4.73 -8.04 19.15
C ARG A 368 4.86 -6.77 19.98
N GLU A 369 5.48 -6.84 21.15
CA GLU A 369 5.76 -5.66 21.96
C GLU A 369 6.71 -4.70 21.23
N ILE A 370 7.78 -5.23 20.62
CA ILE A 370 8.70 -4.43 19.80
C ILE A 370 7.96 -3.84 18.61
N GLU A 371 7.20 -4.65 17.88
CA GLU A 371 6.41 -4.23 16.72
C GLU A 371 5.50 -3.05 17.06
N THR A 372 4.74 -3.16 18.16
CA THR A 372 3.80 -2.12 18.60
C THR A 372 4.55 -0.81 18.88
N LYS A 373 5.65 -0.86 19.65
CA LYS A 373 6.47 0.33 19.93
C LYS A 373 7.01 0.98 18.65
N MET A 374 7.45 0.19 17.68
CA MET A 374 7.99 0.72 16.43
C MET A 374 6.91 1.32 15.54
N ASN A 375 5.73 0.73 15.50
CA ASN A 375 4.58 1.28 14.79
C ASN A 375 4.09 2.59 15.43
N ASP A 376 4.10 2.68 16.76
CA ASP A 376 3.78 3.91 17.48
C ASP A 376 4.78 5.03 17.14
N ASP A 377 6.08 4.72 17.14
CA ASP A 377 7.13 5.66 16.73
C ASP A 377 6.93 6.12 15.27
N ILE A 378 6.63 5.20 14.35
CA ILE A 378 6.35 5.51 12.94
C ILE A 378 5.13 6.42 12.82
N ALA A 379 4.03 6.10 13.50
CA ALA A 379 2.80 6.89 13.47
C ALA A 379 3.03 8.30 14.02
N LEU A 380 3.81 8.42 15.09
CA LEU A 380 4.17 9.71 15.67
C LEU A 380 5.05 10.54 14.72
N MET A 381 6.05 9.94 14.08
CA MET A 381 6.87 10.61 13.06
C MET A 381 6.04 11.07 11.86
N GLN A 382 5.07 10.27 11.41
CA GLN A 382 4.17 10.65 10.32
C GLN A 382 3.34 11.88 10.69
N ARG A 383 2.81 11.93 11.92
CA ARG A 383 2.07 13.10 12.42
C ARG A 383 2.97 14.34 12.52
N LEU A 384 4.19 14.18 13.04
CA LEU A 384 5.15 15.28 13.14
C LEU A 384 5.53 15.83 11.76
N LYS A 385 5.65 14.98 10.75
CA LYS A 385 5.93 15.39 9.37
C LYS A 385 4.76 16.14 8.71
N SER A 386 3.52 15.88 9.16
CA SER A 386 2.32 16.56 8.64
C SER A 386 1.99 17.89 9.31
N LEU A 387 2.71 18.26 10.39
CA LEU A 387 2.53 19.56 11.02
C LEU A 387 3.17 20.66 10.14
N PRO A 388 2.44 21.76 9.91
CA PRO A 388 2.85 22.84 9.00
C PRO A 388 4.06 23.64 9.48
#